data_AF-A0A349HQC4-F1
#
_entry.id   AF-A0A349HQC4-F1
#
_cell.length_a   1.000
_cell.length_b   1.000
_cell.length_c   1.000
_cell.angle_alpha   90.00
_cell.angle_beta   90.00
_cell.angle_gamma   90.00
#
_symmetry.space_group_name_H-M   'P 1'
#
loop_
_entity.id
_entity.type
_entity.pdbx_description
1 polymer ?
#
loop_
_entity_poly.entity_id
_entity_poly.type
_entity_poly.pdbx_seq_one_letter_code
_entity_poly.pdbx_strand_id
1 'polypeptide(L)' 'MKNITGVMVYYYFVCKRKLWYFNKDINMEFNSELVGIGKLIDENSYSR' A
#
# COMPACT_ATOMS: atom_id res chain seq x y z
N MET A 1 7.77 10.79 -18.93
CA MET A 1 7.12 10.91 -17.61
C MET A 1 5.80 10.14 -17.69
N LYS A 2 5.49 9.23 -16.75
CA LYS A 2 4.18 8.53 -16.79
C LYS A 2 3.06 9.57 -16.63
N ASN A 3 1.97 9.42 -17.38
CA ASN A 3 0.79 10.28 -17.23
C ASN A 3 0.16 10.01 -15.85
N ILE A 4 -0.31 11.08 -15.19
CA ILE A 4 -1.01 10.94 -13.90
C ILE A 4 -2.35 10.25 -14.16
N THR A 5 -2.64 9.20 -13.38
CA THR A 5 -3.90 8.45 -13.47
C THR A 5 -4.80 8.71 -12.26
N GLY A 6 -6.09 8.37 -12.36
CA GLY A 6 -7.03 8.50 -11.23
C GLY A 6 -6.59 7.72 -9.99
N VAL A 7 -5.94 6.56 -10.18
CA VAL A 7 -5.37 5.76 -9.07
C VAL A 7 -4.28 6.53 -8.34
N MET A 8 -3.44 7.28 -9.06
CA MET A 8 -2.39 8.10 -8.44
C MET A 8 -2.98 9.24 -7.59
N VAL A 9 -4.06 9.86 -8.07
CA VAL A 9 -4.80 10.90 -7.32
C VAL A 9 -5.40 10.31 -6.05
N TYR A 10 -6.09 9.17 -6.15
CA TYR A 10 -6.62 8.47 -4.98
C TYR A 10 -5.54 8.14 -3.94
N TYR A 11 -4.41 7.59 -4.38
CA TYR A 11 -3.29 7.29 -3.49
C TYR A 11 -2.69 8.53 -2.85
N TYR A 12 -2.65 9.67 -3.54
CA TYR A 12 -2.17 10.92 -2.95
C TYR A 12 -2.98 11.33 -1.71
N PHE A 13 -4.32 11.21 -1.79
CA PHE A 13 -5.23 11.57 -0.69
C PHE A 13 -5.22 10.55 0.45
N VAL A 14 -5.12 9.25 0.14
CA VAL A 14 -5.12 8.21 1.16
C VAL A 14 -3.75 8.04 1.83
N CYS A 15 -2.68 7.92 1.04
CA CYS A 15 -1.32 7.69 1.54
C CYS A 15 -0.26 8.03 0.49
N LYS A 16 0.46 9.14 0.69
CA LYS A 16 1.53 9.61 -0.21
C LYS A 16 2.65 8.56 -0.42
N ARG A 17 2.95 7.75 0.60
CA ARG A 17 3.94 6.66 0.51
C ARG A 17 3.47 5.54 -0.42
N LYS A 18 2.16 5.22 -0.44
CA LYS A 18 1.57 4.27 -1.39
C LYS A 18 1.70 4.76 -2.83
N LEU A 19 1.47 6.06 -3.07
CA LEU A 19 1.72 6.67 -4.37
C LEU A 19 3.19 6.56 -4.80
N TRP A 20 4.12 6.80 -3.87
CA TRP A 20 5.55 6.69 -4.16
C TRP A 20 5.95 5.28 -4.61
N TYR A 21 5.50 4.24 -3.90
CA TYR A 21 5.73 2.85 -4.31
C TYR A 21 5.14 2.54 -5.69
N PHE A 22 3.87 2.91 -5.91
CA PHE A 22 3.19 2.70 -7.18
C PHE A 22 3.90 3.38 -8.35
N ASN A 23 4.36 4.63 -8.18
CA ASN A 23 5.08 5.36 -9.22
C ASN A 23 6.46 4.78 -9.53
N LYS A 24 7.08 4.08 -8.57
CA LYS A 24 8.38 3.41 -8.70
C LYS A 24 8.26 1.93 -9.09
N ASP A 25 7.05 1.43 -9.36
CA ASP A 25 6.77 0.02 -9.62
C ASP A 25 7.30 -0.91 -8.50
N ILE A 26 7.30 -0.41 -7.26
CA ILE A 26 7.68 -1.17 -6.06
C ILE A 26 6.42 -1.80 -5.47
N ASN A 27 6.45 -3.13 -5.29
CA ASN A 27 5.39 -3.87 -4.62
C ASN A 27 5.81 -4.22 -3.18
N MET A 28 4.82 -4.36 -2.30
CA MET A 28 5.06 -4.88 -0.96
C MET A 28 5.33 -6.38 -1.04
N GLU A 29 6.27 -6.86 -0.22
CA GLU A 29 6.55 -8.28 -0.10
C GLU A 29 5.44 -9.00 0.69
N PHE A 30 5.30 -10.30 0.45
CA PHE A 30 4.29 -11.16 1.09
C PHE A 30 4.84 -12.54 1.47
N ASN A 31 6.15 -12.73 1.42
CA ASN A 31 6.79 -14.03 1.65
C ASN A 31 7.30 -14.17 3.10
N SER A 32 7.48 -13.06 3.80
CA SER A 32 7.92 -13.08 5.20
C SER A 32 6.80 -13.48 6.14
N GLU A 33 7.08 -14.43 7.03
CA GLU A 33 6.17 -14.85 8.10
C GLU A 33 5.81 -13.67 9.03
N LEU A 34 6.78 -12.80 9.32
CA LEU A 34 6.56 -11.60 10.13
C LEU A 34 5.56 -10.64 9.47
N VAL A 35 5.62 -10.49 8.14
CA VAL A 35 4.65 -9.69 7.39
C VAL A 35 3.26 -10.33 7.44
N GLY A 36 3.18 -11.66 7.34
CA GLY A 36 1.94 -12.41 7.53
C GLY A 36 1.30 -12.18 8.90
N ILE A 37 2.08 -12.26 9.97
CA ILE A 37 1.63 -11.99 11.34
C ILE A 37 1.13 -10.55 11.48
N GLY A 38 1.88 -9.57 10.96
CA GLY A 38 1.48 -8.17 11.01
C GLY A 38 0.15 -7.90 10.30
N LYS A 39 -0.07 -8.53 9.14
CA LYS A 39 -1.34 -8.44 8.40
C LYS A 39 -2.52 -9.02 9.19
N LEU A 40 -2.34 -10.19 9.81
CA LEU A 40 -3.40 -10.82 10.62
C LEU A 40 -3.80 -9.92 11.80
N ILE A 41 -2.82 -9.29 12.46
CA ILE A 41 -3.09 -8.35 13.55
C ILE A 41 -3.87 -7.14 13.03
N ASP A 42 -3.43 -6.51 11.94
CA ASP A 42 -4.08 -5.34 11.34
C ASP A 42 -5.56 -5.61 11.00
N GLU A 43 -5.85 -6.76 10.38
CA GLU A 43 -7.20 -7.16 9.98
C GLU A 43 -8.16 -7.36 11.16
N ASN A 44 -7.65 -7.69 12.35
CA ASN A 44 -8.46 -7.99 13.54
C ASN A 44 -8.42 -6.88 14.60
N SER A 45 -7.54 -5.88 14.47
CA SER A 45 -7.32 -4.87 15.51
C SER A 45 -8.35 -3.74 15.51
N TYR A 46 -8.99 -3.47 14.37
CA TYR A 46 -9.95 -2.37 14.23
C TYR A 46 -11.25 -2.87 13.62
N SER A 47 -12.36 -2.69 14.34
CA SER A 47 -13.70 -2.88 13.80
C SER A 47 -13.98 -1.82 12.74
N ARG A 48 -14.50 -2.23 11.57
CA ARG A 48 -14.86 -1.35 10.47
C ARG A 48 -16.04 -0.44 10.78
#